data_AF-A0A5D6VAV4-F1
#
_entry.id   AF-A0A5D6VAV4-F1
#
_cell.length_a   1.000
_cell.length_b   1.000
_cell.length_c   1.000
_cell.angle_alpha   90.00
_cell.angle_beta   90.00
_cell.angle_gamma   90.00
#
_symmetry.space_group_name_H-M   'P 1'
#
loop_
_entity.id
_entity.type
_entity.pdbx_description
1 polymer ?
#
loop_
_entity_poly.entity_id
_entity_poly.type
_entity_poly.pdbx_seq_one_letter_code
_entity_poly.pdbx_strand_id
1 'polypeptide(L)'
;MKSTNLYRPAKRIPADRLAKMRAASAAKKAAAELAHQQRQATPEFAPVPSLKALPGGLHWSAQQPVPAVGKLVSASQGGKVETVKVLGYCHAAGFIGLVTQPFHPGSRRAHKMHPRAHCVFGSQLAQAA
;
A
#
# COMPACT_ATOMS: atom_id res chain seq x y z
N MET A 1 -51.11 17.77 15.96
CA MET A 1 -50.20 17.68 14.80
C MET A 1 -50.13 16.23 14.36
N LYS A 2 -50.60 15.87 13.17
CA LYS A 2 -50.67 14.45 12.71
C LYS A 2 -49.37 14.06 12.03
N SER A 3 -48.68 13.04 12.53
CA SER A 3 -47.45 12.49 11.96
C SER A 3 -47.72 11.79 10.63
N THR A 4 -47.13 12.27 9.55
CA THR A 4 -47.12 11.59 8.25
C THR A 4 -46.15 10.42 8.29
N ASN A 5 -46.68 9.19 8.36
CA ASN A 5 -45.88 7.97 8.21
C ASN A 5 -45.23 7.95 6.82
N LEU A 6 -43.93 8.21 6.77
CA LEU A 6 -43.05 8.11 5.60
C LEU A 6 -42.70 6.64 5.29
N TYR A 7 -43.68 5.77 5.11
CA TYR A 7 -43.43 4.42 4.61
C TYR A 7 -43.94 4.30 3.17
N ARG A 8 -43.01 4.32 2.21
CA ARG A 8 -43.28 3.93 0.83
C ARG A 8 -42.82 2.49 0.63
N PRO A 9 -43.68 1.58 0.14
CA PRO A 9 -43.26 0.23 -0.19
C PRO A 9 -42.20 0.27 -1.30
N ALA A 10 -41.14 -0.51 -1.14
CA ALA A 10 -40.08 -0.62 -2.14
C ALA A 10 -40.69 -1.13 -3.46
N LYS A 11 -40.51 -0.37 -4.55
CA LYS A 11 -40.97 -0.79 -5.88
C LYS A 11 -40.25 -2.07 -6.29
N ARG A 12 -41.01 -3.10 -6.64
CA ARG A 12 -40.49 -4.39 -7.10
C ARG A 12 -39.63 -4.17 -8.36
N ILE A 13 -38.44 -4.74 -8.37
CA ILE A 13 -37.53 -4.65 -9.52
C ILE A 13 -38.11 -5.49 -10.67
N PRO A 14 -38.25 -4.94 -11.89
CA PRO A 14 -38.68 -5.71 -13.07
C PRO A 14 -37.75 -6.89 -13.35
N ALA A 15 -38.31 -8.02 -13.80
CA ALA A 15 -37.56 -9.27 -14.00
C ALA A 15 -36.36 -9.10 -14.94
N ASP A 16 -36.50 -8.32 -16.02
CA ASP A 16 -35.43 -8.06 -16.98
C ASP A 16 -34.26 -7.28 -16.37
N ARG A 17 -34.58 -6.31 -15.51
CA ARG A 17 -33.56 -5.52 -14.80
C ARG A 17 -32.80 -6.39 -13.82
N LEU A 18 -33.51 -7.29 -13.16
CA LEU A 18 -32.95 -8.25 -12.22
C LEU A 18 -32.02 -9.25 -12.92
N ALA A 19 -32.42 -9.77 -14.08
CA ALA A 19 -31.60 -10.65 -14.92
C ALA A 19 -30.30 -9.96 -15.36
N LYS A 20 -30.37 -8.70 -15.82
CA LYS A 20 -29.19 -7.89 -16.20
C LYS A 20 -28.25 -7.67 -15.01
N MET A 21 -28.78 -7.37 -13.82
CA MET A 21 -27.97 -7.20 -12.61
C MET A 21 -27.25 -8.49 -12.21
N ARG A 22 -27.93 -9.64 -12.30
CA ARG A 22 -27.31 -10.94 -12.01
C ARG A 22 -26.20 -11.28 -13.00
N ALA A 23 -26.42 -11.06 -14.29
CA ALA A 23 -25.40 -11.26 -15.33
C ALA A 23 -24.17 -10.38 -15.09
N ALA A 24 -24.38 -9.09 -14.79
CA ALA A 24 -23.28 -8.16 -14.48
C ALA A 24 -22.51 -8.55 -13.20
N SER A 25 -23.21 -9.05 -12.17
CA SER A 25 -22.56 -9.54 -10.95
C SER A 25 -21.74 -10.81 -11.20
N ALA A 26 -22.23 -11.71 -12.06
CA ALA A 26 -21.50 -12.94 -12.41
C ALA A 26 -20.22 -12.61 -13.19
N ALA A 27 -20.30 -11.68 -14.16
CA ALA A 27 -19.14 -11.21 -14.90
C ALA A 27 -18.08 -10.55 -13.99
N LYS A 28 -18.52 -9.74 -13.00
CA LYS A 28 -17.62 -9.15 -12.00
C LYS A 28 -16.96 -10.19 -11.10
N LYS A 29 -17.68 -11.24 -10.70
CA LYS A 29 -17.10 -12.33 -9.91
C LYS A 29 -16.04 -13.10 -10.70
N ALA A 30 -16.33 -13.45 -11.95
CA ALA A 30 -15.38 -14.13 -12.81
C ALA A 30 -14.10 -13.29 -13.04
N ALA A 31 -14.24 -11.97 -13.25
CA ALA A 31 -13.09 -11.07 -13.36
C ALA A 31 -12.30 -10.95 -12.05
N ALA A 32 -12.96 -10.95 -10.89
CA ALA A 32 -12.31 -10.92 -9.59
C ALA A 32 -11.56 -12.22 -9.27
N GLU A 33 -12.11 -13.37 -9.65
CA GLU A 33 -11.47 -14.68 -9.50
C GLU A 33 -10.24 -14.81 -10.41
N LEU A 34 -10.33 -14.36 -11.67
CA LEU A 34 -9.17 -14.26 -12.58
C LEU A 34 -8.07 -13.34 -12.01
N ALA A 35 -8.46 -12.17 -11.49
CA ALA A 35 -7.52 -11.25 -10.85
C ALA A 35 -6.90 -11.83 -9.56
N HIS A 36 -7.61 -12.70 -8.86
CA HIS A 36 -7.09 -13.40 -7.68
C HIS A 36 -6.11 -14.51 -8.07
N GLN A 37 -6.39 -15.26 -9.14
CA GLN A 37 -5.48 -16.30 -9.65
C GLN A 37 -4.20 -15.72 -10.26
N GLN A 38 -4.27 -14.53 -10.87
CA GLN A 38 -3.10 -13.82 -11.40
C GLN A 38 -2.25 -13.12 -10.33
N ARG A 39 -2.70 -13.05 -9.07
CA ARG A 39 -1.82 -12.73 -7.94
C ARG A 39 -0.94 -13.94 -7.66
N GLN A 40 0.07 -14.14 -8.51
CA GLN A 40 1.27 -14.87 -8.10
C GLN A 40 1.70 -14.29 -6.76
N ALA A 41 1.92 -15.16 -5.77
CA ALA A 41 2.40 -14.77 -4.46
C ALA A 41 3.67 -13.95 -4.66
N THR A 42 3.54 -12.62 -4.55
CA THR A 42 4.69 -11.73 -4.59
C THR A 42 5.61 -12.24 -3.48
N PRO A 43 6.85 -12.67 -3.79
CA PRO A 43 7.73 -13.21 -2.75
C PRO A 43 7.82 -12.16 -1.65
N GLU A 44 7.48 -12.60 -0.43
CA GLU A 44 7.53 -11.72 0.73
C GLU A 44 8.98 -11.25 0.87
N PHE A 45 9.16 -9.93 0.84
CA PHE A 45 10.49 -9.34 0.81
C PHE A 45 11.15 -9.61 2.16
N ALA A 46 12.09 -10.54 2.23
CA ALA A 46 12.82 -10.84 3.46
C ALA A 46 13.71 -9.62 3.80
N PRO A 47 13.39 -8.85 4.85
CA PRO A 47 14.14 -7.64 5.14
C PRO A 47 15.50 -8.02 5.73
N VAL A 48 16.56 -7.41 5.20
CA VAL A 48 17.89 -7.55 5.79
C VAL A 48 18.02 -6.50 6.91
N PRO A 49 18.27 -6.90 8.16
CA PRO A 49 18.29 -5.96 9.30
C PRO A 49 19.58 -5.13 9.38
N SER A 50 20.64 -5.47 8.63
CA SER A 50 21.92 -4.75 8.69
C SER A 50 22.49 -4.43 7.31
N LEU A 51 23.12 -3.26 7.18
CA LEU A 51 23.82 -2.86 5.95
C LEU A 51 24.94 -3.82 5.56
N LYS A 52 25.60 -4.45 6.55
CA LYS A 52 26.70 -5.40 6.31
C LYS A 52 26.27 -6.68 5.61
N ALA A 53 24.99 -7.05 5.75
CA ALA A 53 24.44 -8.23 5.11
C ALA A 53 23.94 -7.96 3.67
N LEU A 54 24.09 -6.71 3.18
CA LEU A 54 23.83 -6.38 1.78
C LEU A 54 25.06 -6.63 0.91
N PRO A 55 24.87 -7.00 -0.37
CA PRO A 55 25.95 -7.03 -1.35
C PRO A 55 26.73 -5.71 -1.41
N GLY A 56 28.04 -5.78 -1.61
CA GLY A 56 28.88 -4.60 -1.84
C GLY A 56 28.54 -3.91 -3.18
N GLY A 57 28.95 -2.65 -3.32
CA GLY A 57 28.79 -1.90 -4.57
C GLY A 57 27.38 -1.36 -4.83
N LEU A 58 26.48 -1.44 -3.84
CA LEU A 58 25.15 -0.84 -3.97
C LEU A 58 25.21 0.69 -3.81
N HIS A 59 24.47 1.39 -4.65
CA HIS A 59 24.40 2.85 -4.62
C HIS A 59 23.22 3.34 -3.77
N TRP A 60 23.51 4.30 -2.89
CA TRP A 60 22.50 5.07 -2.18
C TRP A 60 22.16 6.32 -2.97
N SER A 61 20.89 6.50 -3.30
CA SER A 61 20.45 7.58 -4.20
C SER A 61 20.20 8.92 -3.50
N ALA A 62 20.49 9.04 -2.20
CA ALA A 62 20.39 10.32 -1.47
C ALA A 62 21.77 10.96 -1.27
N GLN A 63 21.79 12.28 -1.13
CA GLN A 63 23.00 13.05 -0.81
C GLN A 63 23.44 12.91 0.67
N GLN A 64 22.63 12.26 1.50
CA GLN A 64 22.82 12.08 2.94
C GLN A 64 23.17 10.62 3.25
N PRO A 65 23.81 10.33 4.42
CA PRO A 65 24.11 8.95 4.81
C PRO A 65 22.86 8.08 4.89
N VAL A 66 23.01 6.77 4.68
CA VAL A 66 21.90 5.82 4.75
C VAL A 66 21.32 5.80 6.18
N PRO A 67 20.01 6.03 6.36
CA PRO A 67 19.38 5.98 7.68
C PRO A 67 19.53 4.62 8.37
N ALA A 68 19.73 4.66 9.69
CA ALA A 68 19.78 3.46 10.52
C ALA A 68 18.39 2.82 10.69
N VAL A 69 18.36 1.49 10.85
CA VAL A 69 17.13 0.76 11.21
C VAL A 69 16.56 1.30 12.54
N GLY A 70 15.24 1.46 12.59
CA GLY A 70 14.50 1.98 13.73
C GLY A 70 14.31 3.50 13.73
N LYS A 71 15.04 4.25 12.88
CA LYS A 71 14.87 5.70 12.78
C LYS A 71 13.58 6.07 12.05
N LEU A 72 13.00 7.19 12.46
CA LEU A 72 11.88 7.84 11.78
C LEU A 72 12.44 8.81 10.75
N VAL A 73 11.94 8.73 9.51
CA VAL A 73 12.33 9.60 8.40
C VAL A 73 11.08 10.09 7.68
N SER A 74 11.17 11.26 7.05
CA SER A 74 10.10 11.79 6.21
C SER A 74 10.32 11.33 4.77
N ALA A 75 9.33 10.63 4.20
CA ALA A 75 9.38 10.13 2.83
C ALA A 75 8.20 10.67 2.01
N SER A 76 8.47 11.08 0.78
CA SER A 76 7.45 11.43 -0.21
C SER A 76 6.97 10.16 -0.90
N GLN A 77 5.75 9.73 -0.58
CA GLN A 77 5.07 8.59 -1.20
C GLN A 77 3.78 9.04 -1.86
N GLY A 78 3.62 8.78 -3.17
CA GLY A 78 2.40 9.13 -3.90
C GLY A 78 2.06 10.64 -3.88
N GLY A 79 3.08 11.51 -3.82
CA GLY A 79 2.90 12.96 -3.78
C GLY A 79 2.59 13.54 -2.40
N LYS A 80 2.65 12.72 -1.33
CA LYS A 80 2.47 13.16 0.06
C LYS A 80 3.71 12.86 0.88
N VAL A 81 4.09 13.79 1.75
CA VAL A 81 5.16 13.58 2.72
C VAL A 81 4.58 12.90 3.95
N GLU A 82 5.06 11.69 4.24
CA GLU A 82 4.64 10.90 5.40
C GLU A 82 5.85 10.55 6.28
N THR A 83 5.62 10.46 7.59
CA THR A 83 6.64 9.95 8.52
C THR A 83 6.63 8.43 8.51
N VAL A 84 7.78 7.84 8.23
CA VAL A 84 7.95 6.38 8.14
C VAL A 84 9.07 5.91 9.04
N LYS A 85 8.91 4.72 9.63
CA LYS A 85 9.95 4.06 10.41
C LYS A 85 10.73 3.11 9.52
N VAL A 86 12.06 3.21 9.54
CA VAL A 86 12.94 2.26 8.85
C VAL A 86 12.94 0.93 9.59
N LEU A 87 12.59 -0.15 8.90
CA LEU A 87 12.55 -1.52 9.42
C LEU A 87 13.75 -2.36 8.99
N GLY A 88 14.35 -2.03 7.84
CA GLY A 88 15.46 -2.78 7.27
C GLY A 88 15.88 -2.23 5.93
N TYR A 89 16.74 -2.98 5.26
CA TYR A 89 17.26 -2.63 3.95
C TYR A 89 16.84 -3.65 2.90
N CYS A 90 16.63 -3.16 1.68
CA CYS A 90 16.40 -3.96 0.49
C CYS A 90 17.40 -3.59 -0.60
N HIS A 91 17.71 -4.54 -1.48
CA HIS A 91 18.45 -4.26 -2.71
C HIS A 91 17.51 -4.47 -3.89
N ALA A 92 17.50 -3.53 -4.82
CA ALA A 92 16.75 -3.65 -6.06
C ALA A 92 17.57 -3.01 -7.18
N ALA A 93 17.89 -3.79 -8.22
CA ALA A 93 18.56 -3.31 -9.43
C ALA A 93 19.84 -2.48 -9.18
N GLY A 94 20.68 -2.88 -8.22
CA GLY A 94 21.94 -2.19 -7.89
C GLY A 94 21.81 -1.01 -6.92
N PHE A 95 20.60 -0.71 -6.44
CA PHE A 95 20.35 0.35 -5.46
C PHE A 95 20.00 -0.20 -4.08
N ILE A 96 20.40 0.55 -3.05
CA ILE A 96 19.93 0.35 -1.67
C ILE A 96 18.57 1.05 -1.53
N GLY A 97 17.56 0.29 -1.13
CA GLY A 97 16.28 0.81 -0.67
C GLY A 97 16.09 0.58 0.83
N LEU A 98 15.20 1.37 1.44
CA LEU A 98 14.78 1.23 2.83
C LEU A 98 13.43 0.52 2.87
N VAL A 99 13.32 -0.53 3.66
CA VAL A 99 12.01 -1.09 4.05
C VAL A 99 11.47 -0.24 5.18
N THR A 100 10.26 0.27 5.02
CA THR A 100 9.68 1.29 5.88
C THR A 100 8.23 0.99 6.20
N GLN A 101 7.80 1.40 7.38
CA GLN A 101 6.41 1.30 7.80
C GLN A 101 5.86 2.69 8.10
N PRO A 102 4.66 3.04 7.60
CA PRO A 102 4.02 4.30 7.94
C PRO A 102 3.84 4.40 9.45
N PHE A 103 4.32 5.50 10.02
CA PHE A 103 4.20 5.80 11.43
C PHE A 103 3.08 6.82 11.62
N HIS A 104 1.94 6.39 12.15
CA HIS A 104 0.82 7.26 12.47
C HIS A 104 0.53 7.19 13.97
N PRO A 105 0.81 8.25 14.75
CA PRO A 105 0.45 8.26 16.16
C PRO A 105 -1.08 8.20 16.28
N GLY A 106 -1.60 7.10 16.87
CA GLY A 106 -3.02 6.96 17.22
C GLY A 106 -3.97 6.38 16.16
N SER A 107 -3.49 5.96 14.98
CA SER A 107 -4.36 5.45 13.90
C SER A 107 -4.11 3.97 13.58
N ARG A 108 -5.13 3.12 13.80
CA ARG A 108 -5.16 1.71 13.34
C ARG A 108 -5.33 1.57 11.81
N ARG A 109 -5.55 2.66 11.07
CA ARG A 109 -5.73 2.61 9.59
C ARG A 109 -4.41 2.51 8.81
N ALA A 110 -3.26 2.62 9.48
CA ALA A 110 -1.93 2.57 8.85
C ALA A 110 -1.58 1.22 8.18
N HIS A 111 -2.34 0.15 8.44
CA HIS A 111 -2.01 -1.21 8.00
C HIS A 111 -2.46 -1.58 6.57
N LYS A 112 -3.06 -0.65 5.81
CA LYS A 112 -3.57 -0.94 4.44
C LYS A 112 -2.68 -0.39 3.33
N MET A 113 -1.37 -0.28 3.55
CA MET A 113 -0.44 0.09 2.48
C MET A 113 -0.02 -1.14 1.67
N HIS A 114 0.18 -0.95 0.37
CA HIS A 114 0.63 -2.02 -0.53
C HIS A 114 2.08 -2.42 -0.18
N PRO A 115 2.48 -3.70 -0.29
CA PRO A 115 3.83 -4.15 0.08
C PRO A 115 4.97 -3.35 -0.56
N ARG A 116 4.80 -2.93 -1.83
CA ARG A 116 5.77 -2.07 -2.54
C ARG A 116 5.85 -0.64 -2.02
N ALA A 117 4.81 -0.14 -1.34
CA ALA A 117 4.85 1.16 -0.67
C ALA A 117 5.76 1.15 0.58
N HIS A 118 6.20 -0.04 1.02
CA HIS A 118 7.16 -0.13 2.11
C HIS A 118 8.60 0.12 1.65
N CYS A 119 8.91 0.09 0.34
CA CYS A 119 10.26 0.37 -0.13
C CYS A 119 10.42 1.86 -0.49
N VAL A 120 11.33 2.55 0.21
CA VAL A 120 11.69 3.95 -0.01
C VAL A 120 13.13 4.05 -0.49
N PHE A 121 13.36 4.73 -1.61
CA PHE A 121 14.71 5.05 -2.09
C PHE A 121 15.15 6.42 -1.61
N GLY A 122 16.45 6.67 -1.63
CA GLY A 122 17.04 7.94 -1.19
C GLY A 122 16.48 9.19 -1.89
N SER A 123 16.02 9.06 -3.14
CA SER A 123 15.39 10.14 -3.90
C SER A 123 13.99 10.53 -3.40
N GLN A 124 13.37 9.65 -2.62
CA GLN A 124 12.04 9.84 -2.07
C GLN A 124 12.09 10.36 -0.64
N LEU A 125 13.26 10.42 0.00
CA LEU A 125 13.39 11.06 1.30
C LEU A 125 13.26 12.58 1.12
N ALA A 126 12.44 13.20 1.95
CA ALA A 126 12.39 14.65 2.01
C ALA A 126 13.78 15.14 2.45
N GLN A 127 14.38 16.06 1.68
CA GLN A 127 15.61 16.72 2.12
C GLN A 127 15.35 17.34 3.49
N ALA A 128 16.11 16.92 4.50
CA ALA A 128 16.19 17.67 5.74
C ALA A 128 16.81 19.02 5.37
N ALA A 129 16.00 20.07 5.46
CA ALA A 129 16.45 21.46 5.32
C ALA A 129 17.45 21.82 6.41
#